data_AF-A0A951V060-F1
#
_entry.id   AF-A0A951V060-F1
#
_cell.length_a   1.000
_cell.length_b   1.000
_cell.length_c   1.000
_cell.angle_alpha   90.00
_cell.angle_beta   90.00
_cell.angle_gamma   90.00
#
_symmetry.space_group_name_H-M   'P 1'
#
loop_
_entity.id
_entity.type
_entity.pdbx_description
1 polymer ?
#
loop_
_entity_poly.entity_id
_entity_poly.type
_entity_poly.pdbx_seq_one_letter_code
_entity_poly.pdbx_strand_id
1 'polypeptide(L)'
;GRAMKDIEINDFEVNERVIVKRLNRKGYKRINNEFKKDITKVIQKDNNINLNKNNSIIQKYNNDINIDELKELIQLIEPIKEVIKEYNRSKSIVEVETIELRPKAVTEVKQKLFKVDVNVLNKWEQFVLDHKEYKVQQLISLALEEFINKYK
;
A
#
# COMPACT_ATOMS: atom_id res chain seq x y z
N GLY A 1 45.89 -16.30 -18.86
CA GLY A 1 45.13 -15.44 -17.93
C GLY A 1 46.10 -14.61 -17.12
N ARG A 2 45.78 -13.34 -16.81
CA ARG A 2 46.62 -12.48 -15.96
C ARG A 2 46.48 -12.90 -14.49
N ALA A 3 47.56 -12.81 -13.70
CA ALA A 3 47.48 -13.10 -12.27
C ALA A 3 46.69 -12.00 -11.54
N MET A 4 45.94 -12.34 -10.50
CA MET A 4 45.13 -11.39 -9.72
C MET A 4 45.97 -10.20 -9.22
N LYS A 5 47.20 -10.46 -8.76
CA LYS A 5 48.15 -9.43 -8.29
C LYS A 5 48.49 -8.40 -9.37
N ASP A 6 48.60 -8.82 -10.63
CA ASP A 6 48.93 -7.91 -11.74
C ASP A 6 47.75 -7.01 -12.09
N ILE A 7 46.53 -7.54 -12.02
CA ILE A 7 45.29 -6.77 -12.26
C ILE A 7 45.12 -5.73 -11.15
N GLU A 8 45.32 -6.12 -9.90
CA GLU A 8 45.14 -5.24 -8.73
C GLU A 8 46.10 -4.06 -8.71
N ILE A 9 47.37 -4.28 -9.08
CA ILE A 9 48.40 -3.24 -9.06
C ILE A 9 48.35 -2.39 -10.32
N ASN A 10 48.20 -2.98 -11.51
CA ASN A 10 48.30 -2.24 -12.77
C ASN A 10 46.98 -1.64 -13.23
N ASP A 11 45.84 -2.33 -13.00
CA ASP A 11 44.53 -1.86 -13.47
C ASP A 11 43.79 -1.06 -12.39
N PHE A 12 44.00 -1.38 -11.10
CA PHE A 12 43.29 -0.74 -9.99
C PHE A 12 44.20 0.06 -9.04
N GLU A 13 45.52 -0.01 -9.19
CA GLU A 13 46.50 0.70 -8.34
C GLU A 13 46.33 0.47 -6.82
N VAL A 14 45.68 -0.64 -6.44
CA VAL A 14 45.43 -0.99 -5.03
C VAL A 14 45.75 -2.45 -4.75
N ASN A 15 46.59 -2.67 -3.75
CA ASN A 15 46.97 -4.00 -3.26
C ASN A 15 45.75 -4.81 -2.75
N GLU A 16 45.72 -6.13 -2.97
CA GLU A 16 44.73 -7.09 -2.47
C GLU A 16 44.27 -6.80 -1.03
N ARG A 17 45.23 -6.50 -0.14
CA ARG A 17 44.94 -6.21 1.28
C ARG A 17 44.04 -4.98 1.45
N VAL A 18 44.20 -3.97 0.60
CA VAL A 18 43.38 -2.74 0.62
C VAL A 18 41.97 -3.05 0.12
N ILE A 19 41.86 -3.85 -0.94
CA ILE A 19 40.56 -4.29 -1.50
C ILE A 19 39.78 -5.09 -0.45
N VAL A 20 40.42 -6.08 0.20
CA VAL A 20 39.84 -6.86 1.30
C VAL A 20 39.37 -5.94 2.43
N LYS A 21 40.18 -4.96 2.85
CA LYS A 21 39.79 -4.01 3.91
C LYS A 21 38.57 -3.17 3.51
N ARG A 22 38.51 -2.67 2.28
CA ARG A 22 37.39 -1.85 1.78
C ARG A 22 36.10 -2.68 1.69
N LEU A 23 36.19 -3.90 1.18
CA LEU A 23 35.06 -4.82 1.06
C LEU A 23 34.54 -5.27 2.43
N ASN A 24 35.43 -5.57 3.39
CA ASN A 24 35.05 -5.86 4.77
C ASN A 24 34.29 -4.69 5.42
N ARG A 25 34.71 -3.43 5.18
CA ARG A 25 33.98 -2.24 5.67
C ARG A 25 32.58 -2.11 5.08
N LYS A 26 32.39 -2.53 3.84
CA LYS A 26 31.09 -2.57 3.15
C LYS A 26 30.26 -3.83 3.48
N GLY A 27 30.73 -4.68 4.39
CA GLY A 27 30.03 -5.88 4.84
C GLY A 27 30.19 -7.09 3.91
N TYR A 28 31.24 -7.16 3.11
CA TYR A 28 31.56 -8.34 2.29
C TYR A 28 32.64 -9.20 2.97
N LYS A 29 32.56 -10.53 2.82
CA LYS A 29 33.54 -11.50 3.35
C LYS A 29 33.98 -12.44 2.22
N ARG A 30 35.27 -12.78 2.19
CA ARG A 30 35.81 -13.74 1.22
C ARG A 30 35.49 -15.17 1.67
N ILE A 31 34.80 -15.93 0.83
CA ILE A 31 34.43 -17.34 1.03
C ILE A 31 34.74 -18.06 -0.29
N ASN A 32 35.54 -19.13 -0.24
CA ASN A 32 35.93 -19.92 -1.43
C ASN A 32 36.43 -19.06 -2.60
N ASN A 33 37.34 -18.13 -2.30
CA ASN A 33 37.95 -17.21 -3.27
C ASN A 33 37.02 -16.13 -3.87
N GLU A 34 35.77 -16.02 -3.42
CA GLU A 34 34.80 -15.00 -3.85
C GLU A 34 34.38 -14.09 -2.69
N PHE A 35 34.06 -12.82 -2.97
CA PHE A 35 33.53 -11.91 -1.95
C PHE A 35 31.99 -11.95 -1.93
N LYS A 36 31.41 -12.41 -0.82
CA LYS A 36 29.95 -12.49 -0.61
C LYS A 36 29.52 -11.50 0.46
N LYS A 37 28.36 -10.87 0.29
CA LYS A 37 27.81 -9.89 1.25
C LYS A 37 27.34 -10.62 2.51
N ASP A 38 27.97 -10.32 3.63
CA ASP A 38 27.67 -10.90 4.94
C ASP A 38 26.60 -10.03 5.64
N ILE A 39 25.34 -10.44 5.48
CA ILE A 39 24.17 -9.72 6.01
C ILE A 39 24.19 -9.71 7.55
N THR A 40 24.89 -10.66 8.18
CA THR A 40 24.91 -10.80 9.66
C THR A 40 25.64 -9.66 10.38
N LYS A 41 26.61 -9.00 9.73
CA LYS A 41 27.34 -7.87 10.32
C LYS A 41 26.64 -6.51 10.14
N VAL A 42 25.73 -6.41 9.16
CA VAL A 42 24.90 -5.20 9.00
C VAL A 42 23.95 -5.08 10.20
N ILE A 43 23.39 -6.21 10.64
CA ILE A 43 22.46 -6.28 11.78
C ILE A 43 23.14 -5.88 13.10
N GLN A 44 24.42 -6.21 13.30
CA GLN A 44 25.11 -5.94 14.57
C GLN A 44 25.51 -4.48 14.79
N LYS A 45 25.62 -3.65 13.74
CA LYS A 45 25.92 -2.21 13.89
C LYS A 45 24.71 -1.38 14.28
N ASP A 46 23.50 -1.90 14.04
CA ASP A 46 22.24 -1.27 14.44
C ASP A 46 21.75 -1.72 15.83
N ASN A 47 22.52 -2.59 16.52
CA ASN A 47 22.18 -3.06 17.88
C ASN A 47 22.49 -2.04 18.99
N ASN A 48 22.90 -0.82 18.65
CA ASN A 48 22.87 0.34 19.56
C ASN A 48 21.68 1.27 19.28
N ILE A 49 20.64 0.81 18.59
CA ILE A 49 19.34 1.49 18.62
C ILE A 49 18.68 1.12 19.94
N ASN A 50 18.76 2.09 20.85
CA ASN A 50 18.05 2.18 22.11
C ASN A 50 16.58 1.71 21.94
N LEU A 51 16.30 0.45 22.27
CA LEU A 51 14.97 -0.19 22.19
C LEU A 51 13.93 0.40 23.16
N ASN A 52 14.25 1.48 23.88
CA ASN A 52 13.38 2.11 24.88
C ASN A 52 12.68 3.40 24.43
N LYS A 53 12.74 3.81 23.16
CA LYS A 53 12.06 5.06 22.72
C LYS A 53 10.68 4.88 22.08
N ASN A 54 10.28 3.67 21.70
CA ASN A 54 8.99 3.45 21.04
C ASN A 54 7.89 2.93 21.99
N ASN A 55 8.25 2.50 23.21
CA ASN A 55 7.26 2.09 24.22
C ASN A 55 6.60 3.28 24.94
N SER A 56 7.21 4.46 24.97
CA SER A 56 6.62 5.63 25.64
C SER A 56 5.49 6.28 24.86
N ILE A 57 5.45 6.13 23.53
CA ILE A 57 4.36 6.68 22.70
C ILE A 57 3.12 5.81 22.83
N ILE A 58 3.27 4.48 22.81
CA ILE A 58 2.14 3.54 22.99
C ILE A 58 1.60 3.60 24.43
N GLN A 59 2.45 3.78 25.43
CA GLN A 59 2.02 3.93 26.83
C GLN A 59 1.32 5.26 27.12
N LYS A 60 1.55 6.31 26.32
CA LYS A 60 0.91 7.62 26.53
C LYS A 60 -0.58 7.64 26.17
N TYR A 61 -1.04 6.72 25.31
CA TYR A 61 -2.43 6.64 24.85
C TYR A 61 -3.24 5.50 25.50
N ASN A 62 -2.59 4.61 26.26
CA ASN A 62 -3.27 3.47 26.89
C ASN A 62 -3.64 3.70 28.37
N ASN A 63 -3.17 4.79 28.99
CA ASN A 63 -3.46 5.07 30.41
C ASN A 63 -4.84 5.71 30.64
N ASP A 64 -5.45 6.27 29.59
CA ASP A 64 -6.75 6.95 29.66
C ASP A 64 -7.89 6.13 29.02
N ILE A 65 -7.64 4.88 28.63
CA ILE A 65 -8.70 4.02 28.10
C ILE A 65 -9.53 3.50 29.28
N ASN A 66 -10.63 4.20 29.56
CA ASN A 66 -11.60 3.80 30.56
C ASN A 66 -12.32 2.53 30.08
N ILE A 67 -11.99 1.40 30.70
CA ILE A 67 -12.54 0.08 30.34
C ILE A 67 -14.07 0.05 30.52
N ASP A 68 -14.61 0.87 31.40
CA ASP A 68 -16.06 0.91 31.65
C ASP A 68 -16.80 1.68 30.54
N GLU A 69 -16.23 2.76 29.99
CA GLU A 69 -16.76 3.42 28.77
C GLU A 69 -16.76 2.48 27.56
N LEU A 70 -15.73 1.62 27.44
CA LEU A 70 -15.70 0.59 26.40
C LEU A 70 -16.80 -0.46 26.59
N LYS A 71 -17.09 -0.87 27.83
CA LYS A 71 -18.19 -1.80 28.12
C LYS A 71 -19.54 -1.17 27.84
N GLU A 72 -19.73 0.11 28.17
CA GLU A 72 -20.95 0.85 27.83
C GLU A 72 -21.15 0.91 26.31
N LEU A 73 -20.08 1.20 25.56
CA LEU A 73 -20.14 1.20 24.09
C LEU A 73 -20.51 -0.19 23.55
N ILE A 74 -19.94 -1.26 24.09
CA ILE A 74 -20.28 -2.64 23.72
C ILE A 74 -21.76 -2.95 24.04
N GLN A 75 -22.28 -2.48 25.17
CA GLN A 75 -23.68 -2.67 25.54
C GLN A 75 -24.64 -1.91 24.62
N LEU A 76 -24.24 -0.76 24.09
CA LEU A 76 -25.05 0.04 23.16
C LEU A 76 -25.11 -0.53 21.73
N ILE A 77 -24.19 -1.42 21.35
CA ILE A 77 -24.18 -2.03 20.01
C ILE A 77 -25.47 -2.80 19.73
N GLU A 78 -25.94 -3.58 20.71
CA GLU A 78 -27.12 -4.44 20.54
C GLU A 78 -28.43 -3.65 20.36
N PRO A 79 -28.77 -2.66 21.20
CA PRO A 79 -29.95 -1.84 20.99
C PRO A 79 -29.88 -1.04 19.69
N ILE A 80 -28.69 -0.57 19.26
CA ILE A 80 -28.54 0.11 17.96
C ILE A 80 -28.87 -0.84 16.80
N LYS A 81 -28.42 -2.09 16.84
CA LYS A 81 -28.76 -3.09 15.82
C LYS A 81 -30.26 -3.37 15.78
N GLU A 82 -30.91 -3.44 16.93
CA GLU A 82 -32.36 -3.64 17.01
C GLU A 82 -33.13 -2.47 16.41
N VAL A 83 -32.75 -1.22 16.74
CA VAL A 83 -33.33 -0.01 16.15
C VAL A 83 -33.18 0.01 14.63
N ILE A 84 -32.00 -0.33 14.10
CA ILE A 84 -31.78 -0.43 12.64
C ILE A 84 -32.66 -1.52 12.03
N LYS A 85 -32.79 -2.67 12.70
CA LYS A 85 -33.61 -3.78 12.21
C LYS A 85 -35.10 -3.42 12.17
N GLU A 86 -35.61 -2.72 13.18
CA GLU A 86 -36.99 -2.23 13.19
C GLU A 86 -37.22 -1.12 12.17
N TYR A 87 -36.26 -0.21 11.99
CA TYR A 87 -36.29 0.81 10.96
C TYR A 87 -36.32 0.18 9.55
N ASN A 88 -35.50 -0.84 9.30
CA ASN A 88 -35.49 -1.55 8.02
C ASN A 88 -36.75 -2.40 7.79
N ARG A 89 -37.38 -2.90 8.86
CA ARG A 89 -38.67 -3.60 8.78
C ARG A 89 -39.84 -2.65 8.50
N SER A 90 -39.78 -1.42 9.00
CA SER A 90 -40.83 -0.41 8.85
C SER A 90 -40.67 0.43 7.57
N LYS A 91 -39.48 0.48 6.97
CA LYS A 91 -39.27 1.06 5.64
C LYS A 91 -39.82 0.13 4.54
N SER A 92 -40.96 0.50 3.97
CA SER A 92 -41.44 0.01 2.67
C SER A 92 -40.65 0.56 1.47
N ILE A 93 -39.43 1.06 1.69
CA ILE A 93 -38.61 1.74 0.68
C ILE A 93 -37.22 1.11 0.75
N VAL A 94 -36.83 0.48 -0.36
CA VAL A 94 -35.50 -0.11 -0.58
C VAL A 94 -34.46 0.99 -0.43
N GLU A 95 -33.58 0.88 0.58
CA GLU A 95 -32.39 1.70 0.69
C GLU A 95 -31.47 1.38 -0.50
N VAL A 96 -31.41 2.31 -1.45
CA VAL A 96 -30.41 2.29 -2.51
C VAL A 96 -29.07 2.59 -1.84
N GLU A 97 -28.18 1.60 -1.79
CA GLU A 97 -26.80 1.79 -1.35
C GLU A 97 -26.22 2.99 -2.09
N THR A 98 -25.72 4.00 -1.36
CA THR A 98 -24.95 5.07 -1.97
C THR A 98 -23.70 4.44 -2.60
N ILE A 99 -23.70 4.32 -3.93
CA ILE A 99 -22.60 3.75 -4.70
C ILE A 99 -21.42 4.72 -4.59
N GLU A 100 -20.60 4.54 -3.56
CA GLU A 100 -19.33 5.26 -3.46
C GLU A 100 -18.39 4.76 -4.55
N LEU A 101 -17.88 5.68 -5.37
CA LEU A 101 -16.93 5.40 -6.45
C LEU A 101 -15.60 4.89 -5.86
N ARG A 102 -15.46 3.58 -5.69
CA ARG A 102 -14.21 2.97 -5.21
C ARG A 102 -13.18 2.99 -6.36
N PRO A 103 -12.03 3.68 -6.22
CA PRO A 103 -11.02 3.71 -7.28
C PRO A 103 -10.39 2.32 -7.44
N LYS A 104 -10.58 1.72 -8.61
CA LYS A 104 -9.92 0.46 -9.00
C LYS A 104 -8.56 0.77 -9.62
N ALA A 105 -7.51 0.07 -9.18
CA ALA A 105 -6.18 0.15 -9.79
C ALA A 105 -6.25 -0.44 -11.20
N VAL A 106 -5.96 0.38 -12.22
CA VAL A 106 -5.98 -0.04 -13.62
C VAL A 106 -4.63 -0.66 -13.96
N THR A 107 -4.61 -1.95 -14.30
CA THR A 107 -3.38 -2.70 -14.61
C THR A 107 -3.10 -2.82 -16.11
N GLU A 108 -4.14 -3.03 -16.94
CA GLU A 108 -4.01 -3.15 -18.41
C GLU A 108 -5.14 -2.42 -19.14
N VAL A 109 -4.81 -1.72 -20.24
CA VAL A 109 -5.75 -0.87 -20.98
C VAL A 109 -5.71 -1.21 -22.46
N LYS A 110 -6.88 -1.40 -23.08
CA LYS A 110 -7.01 -1.53 -24.54
C LYS A 110 -7.90 -0.41 -25.09
N GLN A 111 -7.50 0.18 -26.21
CA GLN A 111 -8.28 1.21 -26.88
C GLN A 111 -9.38 0.56 -27.72
N LYS A 112 -10.62 1.01 -27.54
CA LYS A 112 -11.79 0.63 -28.35
C LYS A 112 -12.60 1.88 -28.67
N LEU A 113 -12.98 2.04 -29.93
CA LEU A 113 -13.78 3.18 -30.38
C LEU A 113 -15.25 2.78 -30.46
N PHE A 114 -16.14 3.63 -29.95
CA PHE A 114 -17.58 3.48 -30.07
C PHE A 114 -18.22 4.85 -30.27
N LYS A 115 -19.41 4.87 -30.88
CA LYS A 115 -20.23 6.07 -31.02
C LYS A 115 -21.24 6.09 -29.88
N VAL A 116 -21.45 7.27 -29.29
CA VAL A 116 -22.40 7.52 -28.20
C VAL A 116 -23.41 8.55 -28.67
N ASP A 117 -24.64 8.45 -28.16
CA ASP A 117 -25.65 9.48 -28.36
C ASP A 117 -25.18 10.85 -27.83
N VAL A 118 -25.48 11.91 -28.56
CA VAL A 118 -25.02 13.27 -28.24
C VAL A 118 -25.54 13.74 -26.87
N ASN A 119 -26.78 13.39 -26.51
CA ASN A 119 -27.35 13.80 -25.22
C ASN A 119 -26.70 13.06 -24.06
N VAL A 120 -26.36 11.78 -24.25
CA VAL A 120 -25.65 10.98 -23.25
C VAL A 120 -24.23 11.50 -23.08
N LEU A 121 -23.56 11.88 -24.17
CA LEU A 121 -22.23 12.47 -24.12
C LEU A 121 -22.22 13.78 -23.34
N ASN A 122 -23.18 14.68 -23.59
CA ASN A 122 -23.27 15.95 -22.85
C ASN A 122 -23.47 15.74 -21.34
N LYS A 123 -24.32 14.78 -20.95
CA LYS A 123 -24.52 14.42 -19.54
C LYS A 123 -23.24 13.82 -18.93
N TRP A 124 -22.54 12.99 -19.69
CA TRP A 124 -21.28 12.40 -19.27
C TRP A 124 -20.19 13.45 -19.04
N GLU A 125 -20.08 14.43 -19.94
CA GLU A 125 -19.13 15.54 -19.80
C GLU A 125 -19.39 16.36 -18.52
N GLN A 126 -20.65 16.66 -18.21
CA GLN A 126 -21.03 17.31 -16.95
C GLN A 126 -20.64 16.45 -15.75
N PHE A 127 -20.96 15.15 -15.78
CA PHE A 127 -20.61 14.23 -14.70
C PHE A 127 -19.09 14.14 -14.44
N VAL A 128 -18.28 14.13 -15.50
CA VAL A 128 -16.80 14.15 -15.39
C VAL A 128 -16.30 15.47 -14.80
N LEU A 129 -16.94 16.60 -15.10
CA LEU A 129 -16.60 17.89 -14.50
C LEU A 129 -16.89 17.95 -13.00
N ASP A 130 -17.92 17.25 -12.54
CA ASP A 130 -18.26 17.17 -11.11
C ASP A 130 -17.33 16.19 -10.37
N HIS A 131 -16.77 15.20 -11.06
CA HIS A 131 -15.95 14.12 -10.49
C HIS A 131 -14.51 14.13 -11.01
N LYS A 132 -13.85 15.29 -10.93
CA LYS A 132 -12.45 15.50 -11.39
C LYS A 132 -11.40 14.67 -10.66
N GLU A 133 -11.76 14.10 -9.52
CA GLU A 133 -10.90 13.23 -8.72
C GLU A 133 -10.57 11.91 -9.43
N TYR A 134 -11.43 11.49 -10.36
CA TYR A 134 -11.27 10.23 -11.09
C TYR A 134 -10.82 10.46 -12.53
N LYS A 135 -9.96 9.56 -13.03
CA LYS A 135 -9.60 9.56 -14.44
C LYS A 135 -10.82 9.14 -15.26
N VAL A 136 -11.12 9.83 -16.38
CA VAL A 136 -12.21 9.47 -17.31
C VAL A 136 -12.22 7.98 -17.65
N GLN A 137 -11.03 7.41 -17.83
CA GLN A 137 -10.84 5.99 -18.08
C GLN A 137 -11.40 5.09 -16.97
N GLN A 138 -11.20 5.45 -15.70
CA GLN A 138 -11.72 4.71 -14.55
C GLN A 138 -13.24 4.80 -14.50
N LEU A 139 -13.80 5.99 -14.74
CA LEU A 139 -15.24 6.20 -14.79
C LEU A 139 -15.90 5.36 -15.89
N ILE A 140 -15.32 5.31 -17.09
CA ILE A 140 -15.82 4.47 -18.19
C ILE A 140 -15.77 2.99 -17.81
N SER A 141 -14.66 2.52 -17.24
CA SER A 141 -14.54 1.12 -16.80
C SER A 141 -15.58 0.76 -15.74
N LEU A 142 -15.83 1.64 -14.76
CA LEU A 142 -16.84 1.44 -13.73
C LEU A 142 -18.24 1.37 -14.32
N ALA A 143 -18.59 2.31 -15.21
CA ALA A 143 -19.90 2.34 -15.87
C ALA A 143 -20.16 1.06 -16.69
N LEU A 144 -19.14 0.57 -17.41
CA LEU A 144 -19.24 -0.69 -18.16
C LEU A 144 -19.35 -1.90 -17.23
N GLU A 145 -18.59 -1.93 -16.13
CA GLU A 145 -18.64 -3.02 -15.15
C GLU A 145 -20.01 -3.09 -14.44
N GLU A 146 -20.56 -1.94 -14.05
CA GLU A 146 -21.90 -1.83 -13.47
C GLU A 146 -22.97 -2.33 -14.46
N PHE A 147 -22.91 -1.88 -15.71
CA PHE A 147 -23.84 -2.33 -16.75
C PHE A 147 -23.73 -3.84 -16.99
N ILE A 148 -22.51 -4.39 -17.08
CA ILE A 148 -22.32 -5.83 -17.25
C ILE A 148 -22.90 -6.60 -16.07
N ASN A 149 -22.58 -6.20 -14.83
CA ASN A 149 -23.04 -6.90 -13.63
C ASN A 149 -24.56 -6.84 -13.47
N LYS A 150 -25.21 -5.76 -13.89
CA LYS A 150 -26.67 -5.61 -13.85
C LYS A 150 -27.42 -6.61 -14.73
N TYR A 151 -26.82 -7.03 -15.85
CA TYR A 151 -27.45 -7.90 -16.85
C TYR A 151 -26.78 -9.29 -16.95
N LYS A 152 -25.98 -9.65 -15.94
CA LYS A 152 -25.32 -10.95 -15.83
C LYS A 152 -26.14 -11.90 -14.96
#